data_AF-A0A9N9EZH7-F1
#
_entry.id   AF-A0A9N9EZH7-F1
#
_cell.length_a   1.000
_cell.length_b   1.000
_cell.length_c   1.000
_cell.angle_alpha   90.00
_cell.angle_beta   90.00
_cell.angle_gamma   90.00
#
_symmetry.space_group_name_H-M   'P 1'
#
loop_
_entity.id
_entity.type
_entity.pdbx_description
1 polymer ?
#
loop_
_entity_poly.entity_id
_entity_poly.type
_entity_poly.pdbx_seq_one_letter_code
_entity_poly.pdbx_strand_id
1 'polypeptide(L)'
;MTNARAIELWNDLSDDFSQLLESGEGCDVIIYAEKGEWLRQDPVQILELVFQNQACKSLRDYCLSAICENPGLVFDSSKFLQIDESILILLLRRDDLAMKEIAVWEHLRNWGMSQNPLLKYDVEEWSTNDFATLEATLHQCIPLVRWFQIQPFEFSRKVRPFRKILPEGLYEDIITHHLDPETELESTVLPARVAPKKSLDKLEETVGKTKKM
;
A
#
# COMPACT_ATOMS: atom_id res chain seq x y z
N MET A 1 4.40 -19.43 31.62
CA MET A 1 5.50 -18.46 31.72
C MET A 1 5.56 -17.71 30.40
N THR A 2 4.52 -16.93 30.09
CA THR A 2 4.25 -15.53 30.49
C THR A 2 4.93 -14.56 29.54
N ASN A 3 4.09 -14.13 28.59
CA ASN A 3 4.13 -12.96 27.73
C ASN A 3 5.19 -11.88 28.08
N ALA A 4 5.41 -11.59 29.36
CA ALA A 4 6.47 -10.71 29.86
C ALA A 4 7.89 -11.05 29.35
N ARG A 5 8.27 -12.34 29.27
CA ARG A 5 9.62 -12.73 28.80
C ARG A 5 9.78 -12.59 27.28
N ALA A 6 8.68 -12.75 26.54
CA ALA A 6 8.66 -12.52 25.10
C ALA A 6 8.68 -11.01 24.79
N ILE A 7 8.02 -10.20 25.62
CA ILE A 7 8.02 -8.72 25.54
C ILE A 7 9.39 -8.17 25.96
N GLU A 8 10.04 -8.71 27.00
CA GLU A 8 11.42 -8.34 27.37
C GLU A 8 12.42 -8.72 26.28
N LEU A 9 12.34 -9.93 25.71
CA LEU A 9 13.17 -10.33 24.57
C LEU A 9 12.89 -9.46 23.33
N TRP A 10 11.66 -9.01 23.13
CA TRP A 10 11.30 -8.11 22.04
C TRP A 10 11.81 -6.69 22.26
N ASN A 11 11.79 -6.17 23.49
CA ASN A 11 12.40 -4.88 23.81
C ASN A 11 13.92 -4.94 23.68
N ASP A 12 14.56 -6.03 24.10
CA ASP A 12 16.00 -6.26 23.93
C ASP A 12 16.39 -6.42 22.45
N LEU A 13 15.59 -7.11 21.62
CA LEU A 13 15.80 -7.19 20.18
C LEU A 13 15.46 -5.87 19.45
N SER A 14 14.46 -5.12 19.92
CA SER A 14 14.02 -3.84 19.34
C SER A 14 15.13 -2.77 19.40
N ASP A 15 15.91 -2.77 20.48
CA ASP A 15 17.09 -1.91 20.60
C ASP A 15 18.20 -2.31 19.60
N ASP A 16 18.37 -3.61 19.33
CA ASP A 16 19.30 -4.12 18.32
C ASP A 16 18.79 -3.90 16.88
N PHE A 17 17.49 -4.02 16.61
CA PHE A 17 16.91 -3.82 15.28
C PHE A 17 17.15 -2.41 14.76
N SER A 18 17.03 -1.40 15.61
CA SER A 18 17.31 -0.01 15.24
C SER A 18 18.79 0.18 14.90
N GLN A 19 19.71 -0.43 15.66
CA GLN A 19 21.16 -0.40 15.36
C GLN A 19 21.53 -1.21 14.11
N LEU A 20 20.90 -2.35 13.86
CA LEU A 20 21.10 -3.16 12.65
C LEU A 20 20.57 -2.43 11.41
N LEU A 21 19.43 -1.74 11.53
CA LEU A 21 18.93 -0.86 10.48
C LEU A 21 19.90 0.31 10.25
N GLU A 22 20.31 1.04 11.29
CA GLU A 22 21.24 2.17 11.20
C GLU A 22 22.61 1.80 10.61
N SER A 23 23.13 0.61 10.93
CA SER A 23 24.42 0.11 10.41
C SER A 23 24.32 -0.51 9.01
N GLY A 24 23.13 -0.93 8.57
CA GLY A 24 22.93 -1.62 7.30
C GLY A 24 23.43 -3.07 7.28
N GLU A 25 23.97 -3.56 8.38
CA GLU A 25 24.47 -4.93 8.55
C GLU A 25 23.37 -5.80 9.21
N GLY A 26 23.18 -7.04 8.75
CA GLY A 26 22.28 -8.00 9.41
C GLY A 26 20.80 -7.98 8.99
N CYS A 27 20.41 -7.21 7.98
CA CYS A 27 19.03 -7.19 7.46
C CYS A 27 18.52 -8.55 6.94
N ASP A 28 19.42 -9.44 6.52
CA ASP A 28 19.06 -10.83 6.19
C ASP A 28 18.69 -11.62 7.46
N VAL A 29 19.35 -11.38 8.60
CA VAL A 29 19.06 -12.04 9.89
C VAL A 29 17.65 -11.72 10.36
N ILE A 30 17.19 -10.48 10.16
CA ILE A 30 15.81 -10.03 10.47
C ILE A 30 14.77 -10.86 9.69
N ILE A 31 15.02 -11.07 8.39
CA ILE A 31 14.13 -11.86 7.52
C ILE A 31 14.11 -13.33 7.95
N TYR A 32 15.29 -13.90 8.26
CA TYR A 32 15.44 -15.32 8.58
C TYR A 32 14.99 -15.69 10.01
N ALA A 33 15.24 -14.84 11.00
CA ALA A 33 15.00 -15.15 12.41
C ALA A 33 13.50 -15.18 12.76
N GLU A 34 12.70 -14.31 12.14
CA GLU A 34 11.32 -14.08 12.59
C GLU A 34 10.25 -14.45 11.55
N LYS A 35 10.62 -14.91 10.35
CA LYS A 35 9.68 -15.27 9.28
C LYS A 35 8.58 -14.20 9.00
N GLY A 36 8.86 -12.93 9.32
CA GLY A 36 7.92 -11.82 9.16
C GLY A 36 6.87 -11.67 10.27
N GLU A 37 7.03 -12.30 11.44
CA GLU A 37 6.12 -12.09 12.58
C GLU A 37 6.23 -10.68 13.17
N TRP A 38 7.43 -10.08 13.28
CA TRP A 38 7.59 -8.66 13.67
C TRP A 38 6.77 -7.69 12.81
N LEU A 39 6.66 -7.93 11.50
CA LEU A 39 5.88 -7.07 10.58
C LEU A 39 4.40 -7.00 10.99
N ARG A 40 3.88 -8.01 11.69
CA ARG A 40 2.49 -8.02 12.18
C ARG A 40 2.29 -7.17 13.44
N GLN A 41 3.37 -6.83 14.14
CA GLN A 41 3.27 -6.11 15.41
C GLN A 41 3.02 -4.62 15.17
N ASP A 42 3.82 -3.98 14.32
CA ASP A 42 3.64 -2.58 13.93
C ASP A 42 4.05 -2.32 12.47
N PRO A 43 3.24 -2.78 11.50
CA PRO A 43 3.59 -2.74 10.09
C PRO A 43 3.85 -1.33 9.57
N VAL A 44 3.16 -0.32 10.09
CA VAL A 44 3.31 1.06 9.63
C VAL A 44 4.63 1.65 10.11
N GLN A 45 4.94 1.55 11.41
CA GLN A 45 6.19 2.06 11.96
C GLN A 45 7.42 1.35 11.35
N ILE A 46 7.30 0.03 11.14
CA ILE A 46 8.32 -0.78 10.48
C ILE A 46 8.58 -0.29 9.06
N LEU A 47 7.53 0.01 8.29
CA LEU A 47 7.71 0.53 6.94
C LEU A 47 8.40 1.88 6.96
N GLU A 48 7.99 2.79 7.84
CA GLU A 48 8.63 4.10 7.96
C GLU A 48 10.14 3.97 8.21
N LEU A 49 10.54 3.11 9.17
CA LEU A 49 11.95 2.83 9.46
C LEU A 49 12.71 2.25 8.25
N VAL A 50 12.13 1.23 7.60
CA VAL A 50 12.76 0.55 6.45
C VAL A 50 12.83 1.45 5.20
N PHE A 51 11.87 2.36 5.02
CA PHE A 51 11.84 3.26 3.88
C PHE A 51 12.71 4.50 4.07
N GLN A 52 12.87 4.98 5.31
CA GLN A 52 13.84 6.02 5.67
C GLN A 52 15.28 5.52 5.52
N ASN A 53 15.52 4.23 5.79
CA ASN A 53 16.85 3.66 5.69
C ASN A 53 17.13 3.04 4.31
N GLN A 54 18.00 3.68 3.51
CA GLN A 54 18.35 3.17 2.18
C GLN A 54 19.33 1.99 2.19
N ALA A 55 19.94 1.66 3.33
CA ALA A 55 20.98 0.63 3.40
C ALA A 55 20.41 -0.79 3.19
N CYS A 56 19.14 -1.03 3.57
CA CYS A 56 18.55 -2.37 3.57
C CYS A 56 17.49 -2.61 2.50
N LYS A 57 17.93 -2.65 1.23
CA LYS A 57 17.07 -2.95 0.09
C LYS A 57 16.39 -4.33 0.19
N SER A 58 17.08 -5.37 0.64
CA SER A 58 16.51 -6.73 0.75
C SER A 58 15.34 -6.79 1.73
N LEU A 59 15.46 -6.12 2.87
CA LEU A 59 14.40 -6.00 3.87
C LEU A 59 13.20 -5.23 3.33
N ARG A 60 13.44 -4.12 2.63
CA ARG A 60 12.39 -3.34 1.97
C ARG A 60 11.62 -4.17 0.94
N ASP A 61 12.33 -4.89 0.09
CA ASP A 61 11.73 -5.77 -0.92
C ASP A 61 10.93 -6.90 -0.27
N TYR A 62 11.42 -7.45 0.84
CA TYR A 62 10.69 -8.45 1.64
C TYR A 62 9.40 -7.88 2.24
N CYS A 63 9.46 -6.73 2.93
CA CYS A 63 8.29 -6.07 3.50
C CYS A 63 7.25 -5.76 2.44
N LEU A 64 7.66 -5.17 1.31
CA LEU A 64 6.78 -4.88 0.18
C LEU A 64 6.10 -6.15 -0.35
N SER A 65 6.85 -7.24 -0.51
CA SER A 65 6.30 -8.50 -1.00
C SER A 65 5.29 -9.10 -0.02
N ALA A 66 5.59 -9.08 1.29
CA ALA A 66 4.69 -9.56 2.34
C ALA A 66 3.38 -8.74 2.40
N ILE A 67 3.46 -7.42 2.23
CA ILE A 67 2.28 -6.55 2.19
C ILE A 67 1.49 -6.76 0.89
N CYS A 68 2.16 -6.94 -0.24
CA CYS A 68 1.47 -7.25 -1.49
C CYS A 68 0.69 -8.56 -1.40
N GLU A 69 1.25 -9.58 -0.74
CA GLU A 69 0.58 -10.84 -0.45
C GLU A 69 -0.60 -10.71 0.52
N ASN A 70 -0.46 -9.90 1.56
CA ASN A 70 -1.51 -9.66 2.54
C ASN A 70 -1.67 -8.17 2.83
N PRO A 71 -2.39 -7.41 1.97
CA PRO A 71 -2.49 -5.96 2.12
C PRO A 71 -3.13 -5.52 3.43
N GLY A 72 -3.99 -6.37 4.02
CA GLY A 72 -4.63 -6.10 5.31
C GLY A 72 -3.64 -5.87 6.46
N LEU A 73 -2.38 -6.32 6.35
CA LEU A 73 -1.33 -5.98 7.30
C LEU A 73 -1.20 -4.46 7.48
N VAL A 74 -1.29 -3.70 6.39
CA VAL A 74 -1.11 -2.25 6.40
C VAL A 74 -2.44 -1.53 6.27
N PHE A 75 -3.25 -1.92 5.28
CA PHE A 75 -4.46 -1.18 4.92
C PHE A 75 -5.58 -1.26 5.97
N ASP A 76 -5.64 -2.36 6.74
CA ASP A 76 -6.62 -2.52 7.83
C ASP A 76 -6.07 -2.04 9.19
N SER A 77 -4.81 -1.57 9.23
CA SER A 77 -4.20 -1.05 10.45
C SER A 77 -4.84 0.27 10.86
N SER A 78 -5.03 0.46 12.17
CA SER A 78 -5.46 1.75 12.73
C SER A 78 -4.47 2.89 12.46
N LYS A 79 -3.21 2.55 12.17
CA LYS A 79 -2.14 3.50 11.83
C LYS A 79 -2.04 3.81 10.33
N PHE A 80 -2.81 3.14 9.47
CA PHE A 80 -2.76 3.33 8.02
C PHE A 80 -2.90 4.82 7.62
N LEU A 81 -3.80 5.54 8.30
CA LEU A 81 -4.08 6.94 8.04
C LEU A 81 -2.90 7.89 8.32
N GLN A 82 -1.85 7.39 9.00
CA GLN A 82 -0.65 8.14 9.35
C GLN A 82 0.51 7.87 8.39
N ILE A 83 0.36 6.90 7.48
CA ILE A 83 1.43 6.51 6.57
C ILE A 83 1.83 7.68 5.66
N ASP A 84 3.12 7.83 5.44
CA ASP A 84 3.66 8.82 4.51
C ASP A 84 3.21 8.53 3.05
N GLU A 85 2.94 9.60 2.29
CA GLU A 85 2.48 9.51 0.89
C GLU A 85 3.47 8.72 0.03
N SER A 86 4.77 8.83 0.29
CA SER A 86 5.79 8.12 -0.50
C SER A 86 5.65 6.60 -0.39
N ILE A 87 5.30 6.08 0.80
CA ILE A 87 5.09 4.64 1.02
C ILE A 87 3.79 4.21 0.32
N LEU A 88 2.74 5.04 0.39
CA LEU A 88 1.49 4.81 -0.30
C LEU A 88 1.70 4.71 -1.83
N ILE A 89 2.45 5.65 -2.41
CA ILE A 89 2.84 5.63 -3.83
C ILE A 89 3.60 4.35 -4.19
N LEU A 90 4.53 3.91 -3.34
CA LEU A 90 5.29 2.67 -3.55
C LEU A 90 4.39 1.43 -3.58
N LEU A 91 3.42 1.35 -2.67
CA LEU A 91 2.43 0.26 -2.65
C LEU A 91 1.50 0.31 -3.87
N LEU A 92 1.02 1.48 -4.26
CA LEU A 92 0.11 1.63 -5.41
C LEU A 92 0.78 1.23 -6.73
N ARG A 93 2.09 1.49 -6.88
CA ARG A 93 2.88 1.11 -8.06
C ARG A 93 3.06 -0.40 -8.23
N ARG A 94 2.85 -1.20 -7.18
CA ARG A 94 3.04 -2.66 -7.25
C ARG A 94 1.96 -3.33 -8.09
N ASP A 95 2.38 -4.01 -9.15
CA ASP A 95 1.48 -4.83 -9.96
C ASP A 95 0.93 -6.03 -9.22
N ASP A 96 1.52 -6.42 -8.10
CA ASP A 96 1.19 -7.64 -7.38
C ASP A 96 0.52 -7.41 -6.02
N LEU A 97 0.04 -6.19 -5.74
CA LEU A 97 -0.76 -5.89 -4.55
C LEU A 97 -2.11 -6.66 -4.64
N ALA A 98 -2.33 -7.65 -3.77
CA ALA A 98 -3.52 -8.49 -3.76
C ALA A 98 -4.77 -7.81 -3.17
N MET A 99 -5.19 -6.70 -3.78
CA MET A 99 -6.35 -5.91 -3.36
C MET A 99 -7.22 -5.54 -4.56
N LYS A 100 -8.54 -5.54 -4.39
CA LYS A 100 -9.46 -5.01 -5.41
C LYS A 100 -9.24 -3.51 -5.57
N GLU A 101 -9.25 -2.99 -6.80
CA GLU A 101 -9.01 -1.56 -7.04
C GLU A 101 -10.03 -0.65 -6.36
N ILE A 102 -11.27 -1.11 -6.19
CA ILE A 102 -12.25 -0.35 -5.43
C ILE A 102 -11.86 -0.17 -3.96
N ALA A 103 -11.25 -1.20 -3.35
CA ALA A 103 -10.79 -1.13 -1.97
C ALA A 103 -9.57 -0.21 -1.88
N VAL A 104 -8.65 -0.27 -2.86
CA VAL A 104 -7.54 0.69 -2.99
C VAL A 104 -8.08 2.12 -3.00
N TRP A 105 -9.07 2.41 -3.84
CA TRP A 105 -9.72 3.73 -3.88
C TRP A 105 -10.33 4.14 -2.53
N GLU A 106 -11.05 3.25 -1.85
CA GLU A 106 -11.66 3.56 -0.55
C GLU A 106 -10.61 3.88 0.52
N HIS A 107 -9.51 3.14 0.57
CA HIS A 107 -8.40 3.43 1.47
C HIS A 107 -7.72 4.76 1.12
N LEU A 108 -7.45 5.04 -0.16
CA LEU A 108 -6.88 6.32 -0.60
C LEU A 108 -7.77 7.50 -0.23
N ARG A 109 -9.07 7.39 -0.47
CA ARG A 109 -10.04 8.41 -0.07
C ARG A 109 -10.00 8.64 1.43
N ASN A 110 -10.04 7.57 2.24
CA ASN A 110 -10.02 7.69 3.69
C ASN A 110 -8.70 8.32 4.20
N TRP A 111 -7.56 7.95 3.61
CA TRP A 111 -6.26 8.56 3.90
C TRP A 111 -6.22 10.04 3.50
N GLY A 112 -6.69 10.40 2.31
CA GLY A 112 -6.76 11.79 1.86
C GLY A 112 -7.67 12.64 2.75
N MET A 113 -8.79 12.08 3.22
CA MET A 113 -9.67 12.72 4.18
C MET A 113 -9.01 12.93 5.55
N SER A 114 -8.24 11.96 6.04
CA SER A 114 -7.54 12.10 7.33
C SER A 114 -6.44 13.15 7.29
N GLN A 115 -5.82 13.38 6.14
CA GLN A 115 -4.85 14.47 5.95
C GLN A 115 -5.51 15.86 5.94
N ASN A 116 -6.83 15.94 5.76
CA ASN A 116 -7.56 17.20 5.62
C ASN A 116 -8.74 17.28 6.61
N PRO A 117 -8.49 17.52 7.91
CA PRO A 117 -9.52 17.46 8.96
C PRO A 117 -10.68 18.46 8.83
N LEU A 118 -10.52 19.48 7.98
CA LEU A 118 -11.55 20.49 7.71
C LEU A 118 -12.57 20.04 6.65
N LEU A 119 -12.28 18.96 5.92
CA LEU A 119 -13.22 18.41 4.94
C LEU A 119 -14.43 17.81 5.66
N LYS A 120 -15.60 18.07 5.10
CA LYS A 120 -16.86 17.54 5.62
C LYS A 120 -16.96 16.05 5.34
N TYR A 121 -17.63 15.33 6.22
CA TYR A 121 -17.87 13.90 6.03
C TYR A 121 -18.80 13.61 4.83
N ASP A 122 -19.86 14.41 4.67
CA ASP A 122 -20.81 14.26 3.57
C ASP A 122 -20.32 15.00 2.30
N VAL A 123 -20.06 14.24 1.24
CA VAL A 123 -19.60 14.75 -0.06
C VAL A 123 -20.65 15.60 -0.77
N GLU A 124 -21.94 15.44 -0.45
CA GLU A 124 -23.02 16.28 -1.00
C GLU A 124 -22.90 17.74 -0.53
N GLU A 125 -22.25 17.97 0.61
CA GLU A 125 -22.04 19.31 1.18
C GLU A 125 -20.74 19.99 0.73
N TRP A 126 -19.99 19.37 -0.19
CA TRP A 126 -18.67 19.85 -0.61
C TRP A 126 -18.73 20.99 -1.60
N SER A 127 -17.97 22.03 -1.29
CA SER A 127 -17.63 23.12 -2.19
C SER A 127 -16.58 22.70 -3.22
N THR A 128 -16.40 23.50 -4.27
CA THR A 128 -15.29 23.29 -5.23
C THR A 128 -13.92 23.31 -4.53
N ASN A 129 -13.75 24.09 -3.46
CA ASN A 129 -12.51 24.14 -2.69
C ASN A 129 -12.25 22.85 -1.90
N ASP A 130 -13.31 22.20 -1.41
CA ASP A 130 -13.19 20.93 -0.70
C ASP A 130 -12.68 19.83 -1.64
N PHE A 131 -13.21 19.77 -2.86
CA PHE A 131 -12.70 18.88 -3.90
C PHE A 131 -11.25 19.20 -4.30
N ALA A 132 -10.92 20.48 -4.48
CA ALA A 132 -9.55 20.90 -4.82
C ALA A 132 -8.55 20.53 -3.71
N THR A 133 -8.95 20.65 -2.45
CA THR A 133 -8.14 20.22 -1.29
C THR A 133 -7.84 18.73 -1.35
N LEU A 134 -8.86 17.89 -1.54
CA LEU A 134 -8.66 16.44 -1.63
C LEU A 134 -7.85 16.05 -2.87
N GLU A 135 -8.11 16.70 -4.02
CA GLU A 135 -7.37 16.47 -5.27
C GLU A 135 -5.89 16.77 -5.08
N ALA A 136 -5.54 17.92 -4.49
CA ALA A 136 -4.16 18.28 -4.24
C ALA A 136 -3.43 17.26 -3.35
N THR A 137 -4.11 16.70 -2.34
CA THR A 137 -3.58 15.64 -1.48
C THR A 137 -3.39 14.30 -2.19
N LEU A 138 -4.30 13.95 -3.12
CA LEU A 138 -4.27 12.66 -3.81
C LEU A 138 -3.64 12.74 -5.21
N HIS A 139 -3.14 13.91 -5.62
CA HIS A 139 -2.73 14.19 -6.99
C HIS A 139 -1.75 13.15 -7.54
N GLN A 140 -0.74 12.76 -6.75
CA GLN A 140 0.25 11.77 -7.17
C GLN A 140 -0.27 10.32 -7.11
N CYS A 141 -1.30 10.06 -6.31
CA CYS A 141 -1.89 8.74 -6.13
C CYS A 141 -2.95 8.41 -7.18
N ILE A 142 -3.73 9.40 -7.64
CA ILE A 142 -4.79 9.25 -8.65
C ILE A 142 -4.31 8.50 -9.91
N PRO A 143 -3.18 8.85 -10.56
CA PRO A 143 -2.74 8.15 -11.77
C PRO A 143 -2.24 6.72 -11.51
N LEU A 144 -2.12 6.28 -10.25
CA LEU A 144 -1.63 4.95 -9.88
C LEU A 144 -2.77 3.95 -9.59
N VAL A 145 -4.02 4.42 -9.53
CA VAL A 145 -5.21 3.58 -9.39
C VAL A 145 -5.57 2.99 -10.76
N ARG A 146 -5.89 1.69 -10.83
CA ARG A 146 -6.27 1.03 -12.09
C ARG A 146 -7.77 1.23 -12.33
N TRP A 147 -8.18 2.46 -12.61
CA TRP A 147 -9.58 2.88 -12.67
C TRP A 147 -10.46 1.99 -13.56
N PHE A 148 -9.94 1.58 -14.71
CA PHE A 148 -10.64 0.71 -15.67
C PHE A 148 -10.94 -0.70 -15.14
N GLN A 149 -10.32 -1.10 -14.03
CA GLN A 149 -10.54 -2.39 -13.38
C GLN A 149 -11.60 -2.32 -12.26
N ILE A 150 -12.13 -1.12 -11.97
CA ILE A 150 -13.24 -0.93 -11.04
C ILE A 150 -14.55 -1.31 -11.76
N GLN A 151 -15.45 -2.02 -11.08
CA GLN A 151 -16.72 -2.41 -11.70
C GLN A 151 -17.65 -1.20 -11.89
N PRO A 152 -18.46 -1.13 -12.97
CA PRO A 152 -19.31 0.04 -13.26
C PRO A 152 -20.24 0.44 -12.10
N PHE A 153 -20.82 -0.54 -11.41
CA PHE A 153 -21.71 -0.29 -10.27
C PHE A 153 -20.96 0.28 -9.05
N GLU A 154 -19.69 -0.11 -8.86
CA GLU A 154 -18.84 0.41 -7.79
C GLU A 154 -18.37 1.82 -8.13
N PHE A 155 -17.93 2.03 -9.38
CA PHE A 155 -17.57 3.36 -9.89
C PHE A 155 -18.72 4.35 -9.68
N SER A 156 -19.94 4.00 -10.10
CA SER A 156 -21.10 4.88 -9.97
C SER A 156 -21.45 5.23 -8.52
N ARG A 157 -21.17 4.35 -7.54
CA ARG A 157 -21.56 4.56 -6.14
C ARG A 157 -20.45 5.17 -5.28
N LYS A 158 -19.20 4.84 -5.57
CA LYS A 158 -18.06 5.12 -4.68
C LYS A 158 -17.04 6.07 -5.29
N VAL A 159 -16.93 6.15 -6.62
CA VAL A 159 -15.97 7.03 -7.32
C VAL A 159 -16.68 8.28 -7.85
N ARG A 160 -17.82 8.11 -8.53
CA ARG A 160 -18.59 9.19 -9.15
C ARG A 160 -18.91 10.38 -8.23
N PRO A 161 -19.22 10.21 -6.93
CA PRO A 161 -19.41 11.36 -6.03
C PRO A 161 -18.17 12.28 -5.94
N PHE A 162 -16.99 11.73 -6.20
CA PHE A 162 -15.70 12.42 -6.17
C PHE A 162 -15.19 12.82 -7.56
N ARG A 163 -16.01 12.75 -8.63
CA ARG A 163 -15.57 12.98 -10.02
C ARG A 163 -14.72 14.25 -10.23
N LYS A 164 -14.96 15.31 -9.46
CA LYS A 164 -14.26 16.60 -9.56
C LYS A 164 -12.76 16.53 -9.21
N ILE A 165 -12.30 15.46 -8.56
CA ILE A 165 -10.87 15.27 -8.28
C ILE A 165 -10.15 14.55 -9.44
N LEU A 166 -10.90 13.92 -10.35
CA LEU A 166 -10.30 13.22 -11.47
C LEU A 166 -10.10 14.20 -12.64
N PRO A 167 -9.02 14.06 -13.42
CA PRO A 167 -8.91 14.74 -14.70
C PRO A 167 -10.15 14.43 -15.56
N GLU A 168 -10.72 15.46 -16.20
CA GLU A 168 -11.97 15.32 -16.96
C GLU A 168 -11.87 14.23 -18.04
N GLY A 169 -10.78 14.20 -18.80
CA GLY A 169 -10.55 13.17 -19.82
C GLY A 169 -10.49 11.75 -19.24
N LEU A 170 -9.86 11.59 -18.07
CA LEU A 170 -9.84 10.29 -17.38
C LEU A 170 -11.24 9.86 -16.96
N TYR A 171 -12.05 10.77 -16.44
CA TYR A 171 -13.41 10.47 -16.01
C TYR A 171 -14.30 10.03 -17.18
N GLU A 172 -14.25 10.75 -18.31
CA GLU A 172 -14.99 10.42 -19.52
C GLU A 172 -14.51 9.11 -20.16
N ASP A 173 -13.21 8.83 -20.16
CA ASP A 173 -12.65 7.56 -20.65
C ASP A 173 -13.12 6.37 -19.80
N ILE A 174 -13.19 6.51 -18.46
CA ILE A 174 -13.70 5.44 -17.59
C ILE A 174 -15.17 5.15 -17.90
N ILE A 175 -15.99 6.20 -18.08
CA ILE A 175 -17.40 6.04 -18.46
C ILE A 175 -17.51 5.35 -19.82
N THR A 176 -16.74 5.82 -20.80
CA THR A 176 -16.71 5.27 -22.16
C THR A 176 -16.36 3.79 -22.12
N HIS A 177 -15.30 3.41 -21.40
CA HIS A 177 -14.90 2.02 -21.23
C HIS A 177 -15.99 1.14 -20.59
N HIS A 178 -16.77 1.69 -19.64
CA HIS A 178 -17.88 0.95 -19.02
C HIS A 178 -19.09 0.78 -19.94
N LEU A 179 -19.28 1.66 -20.92
CA LEU A 179 -20.37 1.60 -21.89
C LEU A 179 -19.99 0.76 -23.12
N ASP A 180 -18.77 0.93 -23.61
CA ASP A 180 -18.22 0.23 -24.77
C ASP A 180 -16.70 -0.01 -24.58
N PRO A 181 -16.31 -1.21 -24.12
CA PRO A 181 -14.90 -1.54 -23.91
C PRO A 181 -14.03 -1.59 -25.17
N GLU A 182 -14.62 -1.59 -26.37
CA GLU A 182 -13.89 -1.64 -27.66
C GLU A 182 -13.46 -0.24 -28.14
N THR A 183 -13.98 0.82 -27.51
CA THR A 183 -13.65 2.21 -27.87
C THR A 183 -12.20 2.53 -27.51
N GLU A 184 -11.50 3.23 -28.41
CA GLU A 184 -10.15 3.74 -28.18
C GLU A 184 -10.17 4.86 -27.13
N LEU A 185 -9.26 4.79 -26.16
CA LEU A 185 -9.20 5.70 -25.01
C LEU A 185 -7.92 6.56 -25.10
N GLU A 186 -8.00 7.81 -24.66
CA GLU A 186 -6.83 8.70 -24.61
C GLU A 186 -5.99 8.47 -23.35
N SER A 187 -6.64 8.07 -22.25
CA SER A 187 -6.01 7.80 -20.97
C SER A 187 -5.15 6.54 -20.98
N THR A 188 -4.07 6.56 -20.20
CA THR A 188 -3.25 5.36 -19.98
C THR A 188 -4.03 4.33 -19.17
N VAL A 189 -4.31 3.18 -19.79
CA VAL A 189 -4.99 2.06 -19.13
C VAL A 189 -3.95 1.19 -18.42
N LEU A 190 -3.96 1.24 -17.09
CA LEU A 190 -3.14 0.32 -16.28
C LEU A 190 -3.77 -1.08 -16.27
N PRO A 191 -2.97 -2.15 -16.47
CA PRO A 191 -3.47 -3.53 -16.46
C PRO A 191 -3.91 -3.94 -15.05
N ALA A 192 -4.80 -4.93 -14.96
CA ALA A 192 -5.19 -5.54 -13.69
C ALA A 192 -3.98 -6.00 -12.86
N ARG A 193 -4.06 -5.86 -11.54
CA ARG A 193 -3.04 -6.40 -10.63
C ARG A 193 -2.96 -7.92 -10.78
N VAL A 194 -1.74 -8.43 -10.82
CA VAL A 194 -1.44 -9.86 -10.86
C VAL A 194 -1.44 -10.43 -9.45
N ALA A 195 -1.67 -11.74 -9.33
CA ALA A 195 -1.52 -12.39 -8.03
C ALA A 195 -0.05 -12.31 -7.57
N PRO A 196 0.20 -11.97 -6.29
CA PRO A 196 1.55 -11.98 -5.75
C PRO A 196 2.18 -13.36 -5.83
N LYS A 197 3.47 -13.37 -6.17
CA LYS A 197 4.28 -14.59 -6.15
C LYS A 197 4.57 -14.88 -4.69
N LYS A 198 4.14 -16.04 -4.19
CA LYS A 198 4.43 -16.49 -2.83
C LYS A 198 5.92 -16.36 -2.52
N SER A 199 6.26 -15.52 -1.57
CA SER A 199 7.63 -15.22 -1.14
C SER A 199 8.27 -16.43 -0.46
N LEU A 200 7.46 -17.31 0.13
CA LEU A 200 7.91 -18.50 0.87
C LEU A 200 8.54 -19.58 -0.04
N ASP A 201 8.08 -19.72 -1.29
CA ASP A 201 8.60 -20.77 -2.18
C ASP A 201 10.07 -20.51 -2.61
N LYS A 202 10.49 -19.24 -2.63
CA LYS A 202 11.86 -18.84 -3.02
C LYS A 202 12.89 -19.06 -1.91
N LEU A 203 12.51 -18.93 -0.65
CA LEU A 203 13.41 -19.12 0.50
C LEU A 203 13.71 -20.60 0.74
N GLU A 204 12.75 -21.49 0.49
CA GLU A 204 12.96 -22.94 0.61
C GLU A 204 13.93 -23.48 -0.48
N GLU A 205 13.91 -22.91 -1.69
CA GLU A 205 14.83 -23.27 -2.78
C GLU A 205 16.27 -22.81 -2.54
N THR A 206 16.49 -21.62 -1.98
CA THR A 206 17.85 -21.14 -1.64
C THR A 206 18.44 -21.90 -0.46
N VAL A 207 17.64 -22.25 0.55
CA VAL A 207 18.08 -23.08 1.69
C VAL A 207 18.34 -24.54 1.29
N GLY A 208 17.58 -25.08 0.33
CA GLY A 208 17.81 -26.41 -0.24
C GLY A 208 19.13 -26.52 -1.02
N LYS A 209 19.63 -25.40 -1.55
CA LYS A 209 20.92 -25.34 -2.27
C LYS A 209 22.12 -25.17 -1.34
N THR A 210 22.00 -24.41 -0.25
CA THR A 210 23.08 -24.26 0.75
C THR A 210 23.25 -25.45 1.67
N LYS A 211 22.22 -26.29 1.88
CA LYS A 211 22.35 -27.58 2.58
C LYS A 211 22.97 -28.72 1.76
N LYS A 212 23.28 -28.49 0.48
CA LYS A 212 23.86 -29.49 -0.44
C LYS A 212 25.33 -29.21 -0.81
N MET A 213 26.00 -28.31 -0.10
CA MET A 213 27.46 -28.11 -0.16
C MET A 213 28.11 -28.54 1.15
#